data_AF-A0A6I2FTK1-F1
#
_entry.id   AF-A0A6I2FTK1-F1
#
_cell.length_a   1.000
_cell.length_b   1.000
_cell.length_c   1.000
_cell.angle_alpha   90.00
_cell.angle_beta   90.00
_cell.angle_gamma   90.00
#
_symmetry.space_group_name_H-M   'P 1'
#
loop_
_entity.id
_entity.type
_entity.pdbx_description
1 polymer ?
#
loop_
_entity_poly.entity_id
_entity_poly.type
_entity_poly.pdbx_seq_one_letter_code
_entity_poly.pdbx_strand_id
1 'polypeptide(L)'
;MTRETTTLQRWHAVHNLLSQGVGLLDCSRRLGLGLNTVKRYARVPEPDRLRRPPQYRACLVDPYRDHLRTRRATEPGVPVAHLFAELKTLGYTGSLNLLHKYLNQGRHVRDRILPLPRRLTSWLMTRPADLPDQQRTHLDELLAVCPELTALAQLVHEFAQIMANRRGAEIDRWVEHVRKAGLAELEPFLTGVDQDPALQQWPDRR
;
A
#
# COMPACT_ATOMS: atom_id res chain seq x y z
N MET A 1 40.09 13.98 1.55
CA MET A 1 39.28 14.00 2.79
C MET A 1 38.13 14.98 2.53
N THR A 2 36.83 14.72 2.63
CA THR A 2 36.00 13.67 3.29
C THR A 2 34.60 13.86 2.65
N ARG A 3 34.01 12.87 1.95
CA ARG A 3 32.70 13.07 1.28
C ARG A 3 31.75 11.88 1.38
N GLU A 4 31.66 11.30 2.57
CA GLU A 4 30.48 10.52 2.96
C GLU A 4 29.85 11.14 4.20
N THR A 5 29.42 12.40 4.09
CA THR A 5 28.56 12.98 5.13
C THR A 5 27.18 12.34 5.06
N THR A 6 26.81 11.57 6.07
CA THR A 6 25.51 10.90 6.21
C THR A 6 24.37 11.93 6.15
N THR A 7 23.22 11.58 5.58
CA THR A 7 22.01 12.46 5.52
C THR A 7 21.68 13.13 6.86
N LEU A 8 21.92 12.41 7.96
CA LEU A 8 21.75 12.88 9.33
C LEU A 8 22.70 14.03 9.69
N GLN A 9 23.99 13.92 9.32
CA GLN A 9 24.99 14.98 9.57
C GLN A 9 24.63 16.27 8.81
N ARG A 10 24.17 16.14 7.56
CA ARG A 10 23.74 17.31 6.77
C ARG A 10 22.46 17.94 7.32
N TRP A 11 21.55 17.14 7.87
CA TRP A 11 20.36 17.63 8.54
C TRP A 11 20.73 18.46 9.78
N HIS A 12 21.59 17.93 10.67
CA HIS A 12 22.07 18.67 11.84
C HIS A 12 22.78 19.96 11.44
N ALA A 13 23.63 19.92 10.41
CA ALA A 13 24.34 21.12 9.94
C ALA A 13 23.37 22.20 9.42
N VAL A 14 22.30 21.82 8.72
CA VAL A 14 21.25 22.76 8.28
C VAL A 14 20.48 23.33 9.47
N HIS A 15 20.03 22.50 10.40
CA HIS A 15 19.27 22.96 11.57
C HIS A 15 20.09 23.83 12.53
N ASN A 16 21.38 23.54 12.68
CA ASN A 16 22.30 24.38 13.47
C ASN A 16 22.49 25.78 12.86
N LEU A 17 22.53 25.90 11.53
CA LEU A 17 22.61 27.22 10.89
C LEU A 17 21.28 27.97 10.95
N LEU A 18 20.15 27.26 10.85
CA LEU A 18 18.83 27.84 10.99
C LEU A 18 18.56 28.34 12.42
N SER A 19 19.00 27.61 13.46
CA SER A 19 18.89 28.06 14.84
C SER A 19 19.74 29.30 15.16
N GLN A 20 20.80 29.52 14.37
CA GLN A 20 21.63 30.73 14.41
C GLN A 20 21.05 31.89 13.57
N GLY A 21 19.86 31.74 12.99
CA GLY A 21 19.20 32.78 12.19
C GLY A 21 19.74 32.93 10.76
N VAL A 22 20.56 32.00 10.27
CA VAL A 22 21.11 32.05 8.92
C VAL A 22 20.01 31.72 7.90
N GLY A 23 19.84 32.57 6.89
CA GLY A 23 18.87 32.37 5.82
C GLY A 23 19.18 31.14 4.95
N LEU A 24 18.15 30.53 4.36
CA LEU A 24 18.27 29.29 3.58
C LEU A 24 19.28 29.36 2.42
N LEU A 25 19.41 30.52 1.77
CA LEU A 25 20.38 30.75 0.68
C LEU A 25 21.83 30.73 1.19
N ASP A 26 22.09 31.29 2.37
CA ASP A 26 23.43 31.27 2.95
C ASP A 26 23.77 29.91 3.55
N CYS A 27 22.79 29.17 4.08
CA CYS A 27 22.96 27.76 4.42
C CYS A 27 23.39 26.94 3.20
N SER A 28 22.78 27.18 2.03
CA SER A 28 23.17 26.52 0.76
C SER A 28 24.63 26.80 0.39
N ARG A 29 25.06 28.06 0.49
CA ARG A 29 26.44 28.47 0.17
C ARG A 29 27.46 27.91 1.16
N ARG A 30 27.19 28.00 2.47
CA ARG A 30 28.11 27.55 3.54
C ARG A 30 28.28 26.04 3.56
N LEU A 31 27.21 25.29 3.28
CA LEU A 31 27.22 23.82 3.31
C LEU A 31 27.51 23.19 1.94
N GLY A 32 27.58 23.97 0.86
CA GLY A 32 27.72 23.46 -0.50
C GLY A 32 26.57 22.55 -0.93
N LEU A 33 25.37 22.75 -0.36
CA LEU A 33 24.17 21.98 -0.65
C LEU A 33 23.26 22.76 -1.58
N GLY A 34 22.64 22.12 -2.56
CA GLY A 34 21.63 22.77 -3.40
C GLY A 34 20.43 23.27 -2.57
N LEU A 35 19.87 24.42 -2.95
CA LEU A 35 18.79 25.09 -2.20
C LEU A 35 17.57 24.19 -1.94
N ASN A 36 17.23 23.30 -2.88
CA ASN A 36 16.13 22.34 -2.71
C ASN A 36 16.40 21.31 -1.62
N THR A 37 17.67 20.92 -1.42
CA THR A 37 18.10 20.02 -0.34
C THR A 37 18.01 20.72 1.01
N VAL A 38 18.45 21.98 1.08
CA VAL A 38 18.35 22.80 2.30
C VAL A 38 16.88 23.01 2.68
N LYS A 39 16.02 23.39 1.73
CA LYS A 39 14.56 23.51 1.94
C LYS A 39 13.95 22.20 2.42
N ARG A 40 14.34 21.06 1.81
CA ARG A 40 13.88 19.73 2.23
C ARG A 40 14.29 19.41 3.65
N TYR A 41 15.51 19.72 4.07
CA TYR A 41 15.99 19.44 5.43
C TYR A 41 15.40 20.39 6.47
N ALA A 42 15.22 21.67 6.13
CA ALA A 42 14.58 22.68 6.97
C ALA A 42 13.12 22.35 7.31
N ARG A 43 12.37 21.79 6.34
CA ARG A 43 10.96 21.40 6.53
C ARG A 43 10.77 20.17 7.40
N VAL A 44 11.83 19.39 7.64
CA VAL A 44 11.73 18.14 8.38
C VAL A 44 12.26 18.38 9.79
N PRO A 45 11.40 18.36 10.83
CA PRO A 45 11.81 18.63 12.21
C PRO A 45 12.55 17.46 12.87
N GLU A 46 12.47 16.25 12.30
CA GLU A 46 13.15 15.06 12.84
C GLU A 46 13.95 14.32 11.75
N PRO A 47 15.24 14.01 11.97
CA PRO A 47 16.11 13.42 10.96
C PRO A 47 15.63 12.03 10.48
N ASP A 48 14.90 11.29 11.30
CA ASP A 48 14.38 9.96 10.94
C ASP A 48 13.39 10.00 9.78
N ARG A 49 12.66 11.12 9.60
CA ARG A 49 11.75 11.30 8.46
C ARG A 49 12.48 11.55 7.13
N LEU A 50 13.78 11.88 7.16
CA LEU A 50 14.61 12.00 5.96
C LEU A 50 15.19 10.67 5.49
N ARG A 51 15.22 9.66 6.37
CA ARG A 51 15.68 8.33 6.05
C ARG A 51 14.61 7.65 5.21
N ARG A 52 14.79 7.67 3.88
CA ARG A 52 13.97 6.83 3.01
C ARG A 52 14.16 5.38 3.46
N PRO A 53 13.09 4.66 3.82
CA PRO A 53 13.23 3.27 4.18
C PRO A 53 13.87 2.53 2.99
N PRO A 54 14.86 1.66 3.23
CA PRO A 54 15.42 0.84 2.17
C PRO A 54 14.31 0.09 1.44
N GLN A 55 14.28 0.25 0.11
CA GLN A 55 13.37 -0.46 -0.78
C GLN A 55 13.88 -1.89 -0.95
N TYR A 56 13.41 -2.79 -0.11
CA TYR A 56 13.73 -4.20 -0.22
C TYR A 56 12.85 -4.84 -1.29
N ARG A 57 13.44 -5.62 -2.21
CA ARG A 57 12.68 -6.41 -3.18
C ARG A 57 11.88 -7.50 -2.46
N ALA A 58 10.80 -7.94 -3.11
CA ALA A 58 10.06 -9.13 -2.67
C ALA A 58 11.01 -10.34 -2.56
N CYS A 59 10.87 -11.12 -1.50
CA CYS A 59 11.68 -12.28 -1.18
C CYS A 59 10.78 -13.41 -0.64
N LEU A 60 11.36 -14.61 -0.52
CA LEU A 60 10.63 -15.82 -0.12
C LEU A 60 9.99 -15.76 1.29
N VAL A 61 10.39 -14.80 2.12
CA VAL A 61 9.83 -14.62 3.47
C VAL A 61 8.60 -13.70 3.46
N ASP A 62 8.43 -12.88 2.42
CA ASP A 62 7.30 -11.94 2.34
C ASP A 62 5.91 -12.61 2.39
N PRO A 63 5.71 -13.84 1.86
CA PRO A 63 4.46 -14.57 2.05
C PRO A 63 4.11 -14.90 3.50
N TYR A 64 5.13 -15.08 4.34
CA TYR A 64 4.98 -15.51 5.73
C TYR A 64 5.01 -14.36 6.74
N ARG A 65 4.93 -13.12 6.23
CA ARG A 65 5.08 -11.91 7.02
C ARG A 65 4.08 -11.81 8.15
N ASP A 66 2.81 -12.12 7.89
CA ASP A 66 1.76 -11.96 8.90
C ASP A 66 1.92 -12.97 10.02
N HIS A 67 2.29 -14.22 9.68
CA HIS A 67 2.64 -15.23 10.67
C HIS A 67 3.74 -14.70 11.61
N LEU A 68 4.80 -14.13 11.04
CA LEU A 68 5.90 -13.55 11.83
C LEU A 68 5.46 -12.35 12.67
N ARG A 69 4.57 -11.49 12.15
CA ARG A 69 4.02 -10.33 12.86
C ARG A 69 3.16 -10.77 14.05
N THR A 70 2.22 -11.69 13.81
CA THR A 70 1.34 -12.24 14.85
C THR A 70 2.16 -12.95 15.93
N ARG A 71 3.09 -13.84 15.55
CA ARG A 71 3.94 -14.54 16.52
C ARG A 71 4.77 -13.58 17.36
N ARG A 72 5.34 -12.52 16.76
CA ARG A 72 6.09 -11.50 17.50
C ARG A 72 5.22 -10.63 18.42
N ALA A 73 3.96 -10.40 18.05
CA ALA A 73 3.01 -9.67 18.88
C ALA A 73 2.53 -10.52 20.08
N THR A 74 2.27 -11.81 19.87
CA THR A 74 1.86 -12.74 20.92
C THR A 74 3.03 -13.08 21.86
N GLU A 75 4.22 -13.32 21.30
CA GLU A 75 5.38 -13.74 22.07
C GLU A 75 6.68 -13.13 21.47
N PRO A 76 7.11 -11.95 21.97
CA PRO A 76 8.24 -11.22 21.41
C PRO A 76 9.59 -11.97 21.49
N GLY A 77 9.70 -12.93 22.40
CA GLY A 77 10.92 -13.66 22.72
C GLY A 77 11.18 -14.94 21.92
N VAL A 78 10.28 -15.32 21.00
CA VAL A 78 10.41 -16.60 20.27
C VAL A 78 11.73 -16.64 19.47
N PRO A 79 12.57 -17.67 19.66
CA PRO A 79 13.80 -17.85 18.90
C PRO A 79 13.54 -17.95 17.39
N VAL A 80 14.42 -17.36 16.58
CA VAL A 80 14.28 -17.37 15.11
C VAL A 80 14.30 -18.79 14.53
N ALA A 81 15.01 -19.71 15.17
CA ALA A 81 15.01 -21.13 14.79
C ALA A 81 13.61 -21.78 14.93
N HIS A 82 12.85 -21.38 15.94
CA HIS A 82 11.49 -21.86 16.17
C HIS A 82 10.54 -21.31 15.09
N LEU A 83 10.64 -20.01 14.80
CA LEU A 83 9.90 -19.39 13.69
C LEU A 83 10.25 -20.07 12.35
N PHE A 84 11.51 -20.42 12.12
CA PHE A 84 11.92 -21.12 10.91
C PHE A 84 11.29 -22.51 10.78
N ALA A 85 11.22 -23.28 11.87
CA ALA A 85 10.54 -24.57 11.89
C ALA A 85 9.05 -24.42 11.58
N GLU A 86 8.37 -23.43 12.18
CA GLU A 86 6.97 -23.09 11.87
C GLU A 86 6.81 -22.69 10.39
N LEU A 87 7.72 -21.87 9.85
CA LEU A 87 7.65 -21.51 8.43
C LEU A 87 7.85 -22.72 7.52
N LYS A 88 8.73 -23.66 7.90
CA LYS A 88 8.96 -24.89 7.13
C LYS A 88 7.71 -25.77 7.06
N THR A 89 6.94 -25.88 8.15
CA THR A 89 5.67 -26.61 8.13
C THR A 89 4.62 -25.90 7.27
N LEU A 90 4.67 -24.57 7.18
CA LEU A 90 3.87 -23.75 6.27
C LEU A 90 4.40 -23.72 4.81
N GLY A 91 5.40 -24.55 4.48
CA GLY A 91 5.91 -24.70 3.11
C GLY A 91 7.06 -23.75 2.72
N TYR A 92 7.69 -23.07 3.68
CA TYR A 92 8.78 -22.15 3.38
C TYR A 92 10.02 -22.88 2.84
N THR A 93 10.41 -22.57 1.61
CA THR A 93 11.55 -23.20 0.93
C THR A 93 12.87 -22.45 1.13
N GLY A 94 12.84 -21.23 1.69
CA GLY A 94 14.04 -20.40 1.85
C GLY A 94 14.97 -20.83 2.99
N SER A 95 16.08 -20.10 3.12
CA SER A 95 17.12 -20.35 4.13
C SER A 95 16.84 -19.62 5.46
N LEU A 96 17.42 -20.15 6.54
CA LEU A 96 17.38 -19.52 7.86
C LEU A 96 18.06 -18.15 7.87
N ASN A 97 19.17 -17.99 7.14
CA ASN A 97 19.86 -16.71 6.99
C ASN A 97 18.99 -15.64 6.32
N LEU A 98 18.17 -16.03 5.34
CA LEU A 98 17.21 -15.10 4.73
C LEU A 98 16.17 -14.62 5.74
N LEU A 99 15.68 -15.52 6.62
CA LEU A 99 14.76 -15.16 7.69
C LEU A 99 15.40 -14.22 8.73
N HIS A 100 16.63 -14.50 9.18
CA HIS A 100 17.37 -13.58 10.06
C HIS A 100 17.53 -12.20 9.44
N LYS A 101 17.96 -12.15 8.18
CA LYS A 101 18.11 -10.90 7.44
C LYS A 101 16.77 -10.16 7.33
N TYR A 102 15.68 -10.87 7.04
CA TYR A 102 14.34 -10.30 6.93
C TYR A 102 13.85 -9.68 8.25
N LEU A 103 14.05 -10.39 9.37
CA LEU A 103 13.68 -9.92 10.71
C LEU A 103 14.50 -8.71 11.13
N ASN A 104 15.83 -8.74 10.93
CA ASN A 104 16.73 -7.63 11.24
C ASN A 104 16.43 -6.37 10.41
N GLN A 105 15.86 -6.52 9.21
CA GLN A 105 15.41 -5.40 8.38
C GLN A 105 14.08 -4.78 8.88
N GLY A 106 13.43 -5.36 9.89
CA GLY A 106 12.14 -4.90 10.41
C GLY A 106 10.99 -5.05 9.42
N ARG A 107 11.15 -5.87 8.36
CA ARG A 107 10.15 -5.99 7.30
C ARG A 107 8.81 -6.59 7.77
N HIS A 108 8.85 -7.38 8.84
CA HIS A 108 7.69 -7.95 9.52
C HIS A 108 6.87 -6.91 10.31
N VAL A 109 7.48 -5.79 10.72
CA VAL A 109 6.82 -4.73 11.53
C VAL A 109 6.31 -3.58 10.67
N ARG A 110 6.91 -3.34 9.50
CA ARG A 110 6.45 -2.26 8.60
C ARG A 110 4.96 -2.47 8.24
N ASP A 111 4.25 -1.41 7.85
CA ASP A 111 2.93 -1.59 7.22
C ASP A 111 3.07 -2.34 5.90
N ARG A 112 2.02 -3.06 5.47
CA ARG A 112 2.05 -3.66 4.13
C ARG A 112 2.22 -2.51 3.13
N ILE A 113 3.16 -2.68 2.20
CA ILE A 113 3.34 -1.71 1.13
C ILE A 113 2.06 -1.71 0.31
N LEU A 114 1.40 -0.55 0.21
CA LEU A 114 0.26 -0.37 -0.67
C LEU A 114 0.62 -0.90 -2.07
N PRO A 115 -0.14 -1.85 -2.62
CA PRO A 115 0.10 -2.31 -3.98
C PRO A 115 0.01 -1.10 -4.93
N LEU A 116 0.77 -1.17 -6.03
CA LEU A 116 0.61 -0.21 -7.13
C LEU A 116 -0.88 -0.17 -7.55
N PRO A 117 -1.44 1.00 -7.91
CA PRO A 117 -2.86 1.12 -8.24
C PRO A 117 -3.35 0.04 -9.20
N ARG A 118 -2.64 -0.20 -10.32
CA ARG A 118 -2.96 -1.25 -11.30
C ARG A 118 -3.07 -2.65 -10.70
N ARG A 119 -2.23 -2.96 -9.70
CA ARG A 119 -2.23 -4.26 -9.04
C ARG A 119 -3.42 -4.40 -8.10
N LEU A 120 -3.77 -3.32 -7.39
CA LEU A 120 -4.99 -3.26 -6.60
C LEU A 120 -6.23 -3.43 -7.49
N THR A 121 -6.29 -2.74 -8.63
CA THR A 121 -7.40 -2.89 -9.59
C THR A 121 -7.49 -4.33 -10.10
N SER A 122 -6.36 -4.96 -10.43
CA SER A 122 -6.34 -6.37 -10.84
C SER A 122 -6.87 -7.29 -9.75
N TRP A 123 -6.57 -7.05 -8.47
CA TRP A 123 -7.12 -7.82 -7.35
C TRP A 123 -8.63 -7.63 -7.21
N LEU A 124 -9.10 -6.38 -7.28
CA LEU A 124 -10.54 -6.05 -7.22
C LEU A 124 -11.35 -6.69 -8.35
N MET A 125 -10.76 -6.76 -9.55
CA MET A 125 -11.40 -7.33 -10.74
C MET A 125 -11.28 -8.86 -10.82
N THR A 126 -10.48 -9.49 -9.97
CA THR A 126 -10.32 -10.95 -9.94
C THR A 126 -11.27 -11.53 -8.90
N ARG A 127 -11.90 -12.67 -9.21
CA ARG A 127 -12.78 -13.35 -8.25
C ARG A 127 -11.98 -13.71 -6.98
N PRO A 128 -12.49 -13.43 -5.77
CA PRO A 128 -11.77 -13.70 -4.52
C PRO A 128 -11.24 -15.14 -4.41
N ALA A 129 -12.00 -16.13 -4.91
CA ALA A 129 -11.63 -17.55 -4.92
C ALA A 129 -10.39 -17.85 -5.78
N ASP A 130 -10.14 -17.05 -6.82
CA ASP A 130 -9.01 -17.23 -7.74
C ASP A 130 -7.76 -16.45 -7.26
N LEU A 131 -7.89 -15.58 -6.25
CA LEU A 131 -6.73 -14.92 -5.63
C LEU A 131 -5.98 -15.89 -4.72
N PRO A 132 -4.63 -15.92 -4.78
CA PRO A 132 -3.82 -16.55 -3.75
C PRO A 132 -4.16 -15.99 -2.36
N ASP A 133 -4.23 -16.84 -1.34
CA ASP A 133 -4.67 -16.46 0.00
C ASP A 133 -3.93 -15.23 0.55
N GLN A 134 -2.61 -15.13 0.32
CA GLN A 134 -1.82 -13.97 0.74
C GLN A 134 -2.30 -12.64 0.11
N GLN A 135 -2.73 -12.66 -1.15
CA GLN A 135 -3.25 -11.49 -1.86
C GLN A 135 -4.66 -11.16 -1.40
N ARG A 136 -5.50 -12.19 -1.16
CA ARG A 136 -6.83 -12.04 -0.59
C ARG A 136 -6.76 -11.39 0.80
N THR A 137 -5.94 -11.92 1.71
CA THR A 137 -5.71 -11.32 3.03
C THR A 137 -5.14 -9.91 2.94
N HIS A 138 -4.27 -9.63 1.95
CA HIS A 138 -3.83 -8.25 1.71
C HIS A 138 -4.99 -7.33 1.35
N LEU A 139 -5.81 -7.77 0.40
CA LEU A 139 -6.94 -7.01 -0.08
C LEU A 139 -7.91 -6.75 1.08
N ASP A 140 -8.24 -7.77 1.87
CA ASP A 140 -9.13 -7.64 3.03
C ASP A 140 -8.61 -6.62 4.05
N GLU A 141 -7.31 -6.64 4.36
CA GLU A 141 -6.67 -5.63 5.23
C GLU A 141 -6.80 -4.21 4.64
N LEU A 142 -6.62 -4.05 3.33
CA LEU A 142 -6.74 -2.74 2.67
C LEU A 142 -8.18 -2.23 2.67
N LEU A 143 -9.13 -3.12 2.42
CA LEU A 143 -10.56 -2.80 2.45
C LEU A 143 -10.99 -2.40 3.87
N ALA A 144 -10.53 -3.13 4.90
CA ALA A 144 -10.85 -2.82 6.29
C ALA A 144 -10.41 -1.42 6.76
N VAL A 145 -9.40 -0.82 6.11
CA VAL A 145 -8.89 0.52 6.46
C VAL A 145 -9.67 1.65 5.77
N CYS A 146 -10.28 1.39 4.60
CA CYS A 146 -10.93 2.42 3.79
C CYS A 146 -12.36 1.99 3.41
N PRO A 147 -13.39 2.55 4.06
CA PRO A 147 -14.79 2.27 3.76
C PRO A 147 -15.17 2.52 2.29
N GLU A 148 -14.60 3.55 1.68
CA GLU A 148 -14.84 3.90 0.27
C GLU A 148 -14.29 2.81 -0.66
N LEU A 149 -13.11 2.26 -0.34
CA LEU A 149 -12.52 1.16 -1.10
C LEU A 149 -13.32 -0.14 -0.91
N THR A 150 -13.87 -0.37 0.28
CA THR A 150 -14.80 -1.47 0.55
C THR A 150 -16.06 -1.37 -0.30
N ALA A 151 -16.70 -0.21 -0.31
CA ALA A 151 -17.88 0.04 -1.14
C ALA A 151 -17.57 -0.15 -2.63
N LEU A 152 -16.44 0.37 -3.11
CA LEU A 152 -16.00 0.18 -4.49
C LEU A 152 -15.79 -1.30 -4.84
N ALA A 153 -15.14 -2.08 -3.96
CA ALA A 153 -14.91 -3.49 -4.17
C ALA A 153 -16.21 -4.29 -4.28
N GLN A 154 -17.20 -3.97 -3.43
CA GLN A 154 -18.53 -4.58 -3.47
C GLN A 154 -19.24 -4.27 -4.79
N LEU A 155 -19.28 -3.00 -5.21
CA LEU A 155 -19.92 -2.58 -6.45
C LEU A 155 -19.29 -3.23 -7.69
N VAL A 156 -17.95 -3.34 -7.74
CA VAL A 156 -17.24 -4.05 -8.81
C VAL A 156 -17.61 -5.53 -8.84
N HIS A 157 -17.68 -6.18 -7.67
CA HIS A 157 -18.03 -7.59 -7.58
C HIS A 157 -19.48 -7.86 -7.99
N GLU A 158 -20.43 -7.03 -7.53
CA GLU A 158 -21.84 -7.10 -7.91
C GLU A 158 -22.01 -6.96 -9.43
N PHE A 159 -21.35 -5.95 -10.04
CA PHE A 159 -21.38 -5.75 -11.47
C PHE A 159 -20.81 -6.96 -12.23
N ALA A 160 -19.68 -7.49 -11.79
CA ALA A 160 -19.07 -8.68 -12.38
C ALA A 160 -20.02 -9.90 -12.31
N GLN A 161 -20.77 -10.08 -11.22
CA GLN A 161 -21.77 -11.15 -11.11
C GLN A 161 -22.98 -10.94 -12.03
N ILE A 162 -23.44 -9.69 -12.22
CA ILE A 162 -24.50 -9.36 -13.18
C ILE A 162 -24.05 -9.74 -14.59
N MET A 163 -22.84 -9.34 -14.98
CA MET A 163 -22.26 -9.64 -16.29
C MET A 163 -22.01 -11.14 -16.50
N ALA A 164 -21.43 -11.83 -15.51
CA ALA A 164 -21.14 -13.26 -15.59
C ALA A 164 -22.41 -14.12 -15.72
N ASN A 165 -23.48 -13.74 -15.03
CA ASN A 165 -24.77 -14.46 -15.06
C ASN A 165 -25.77 -13.89 -16.08
N ARG A 166 -25.37 -12.89 -16.88
CA ARG A 166 -26.21 -12.22 -17.89
C ARG A 166 -27.53 -11.67 -17.34
N ARG A 167 -27.51 -11.14 -16.12
CA ARG A 167 -28.71 -10.66 -15.39
C ARG A 167 -28.98 -9.19 -15.68
N GLY A 168 -29.17 -8.84 -16.96
CA GLY A 168 -29.31 -7.45 -17.42
C GLY A 168 -30.39 -6.64 -16.68
N ALA A 169 -31.47 -7.30 -16.24
CA ALA A 169 -32.54 -6.67 -15.46
C ALA A 169 -32.10 -6.14 -14.07
N GLU A 170 -30.95 -6.57 -13.56
CA GLU A 170 -30.41 -6.10 -12.27
C GLU A 170 -29.53 -4.84 -12.41
N ILE A 171 -29.23 -4.39 -13.64
CA ILE A 171 -28.34 -3.25 -13.90
C ILE A 171 -28.91 -1.96 -13.31
N ASP A 172 -30.21 -1.68 -13.47
CA ASP A 172 -30.83 -0.46 -12.95
C ASP A 172 -30.76 -0.39 -11.42
N ARG A 173 -31.01 -1.54 -10.77
CA ARG A 173 -30.90 -1.67 -9.31
C ARG A 173 -29.45 -1.49 -8.85
N TRP A 174 -28.48 -2.01 -9.61
CA TRP A 174 -27.07 -1.82 -9.33
C TRP A 174 -26.66 -0.34 -9.50
N VAL A 175 -27.13 0.35 -10.54
CA VAL A 175 -26.91 1.79 -10.73
C VAL A 175 -27.45 2.60 -9.53
N GLU A 176 -28.64 2.27 -9.03
CA GLU A 176 -29.18 2.91 -7.82
C GLU A 176 -28.30 2.63 -6.58
N HIS A 177 -27.73 1.42 -6.47
CA HIS A 177 -26.81 1.07 -5.40
C HIS A 177 -25.50 1.87 -5.48
N VAL A 178 -24.94 2.04 -6.68
CA VAL A 178 -23.74 2.88 -6.90
C VAL A 178 -24.01 4.33 -6.48
N ARG A 179 -25.18 4.89 -6.85
CA ARG A 179 -25.59 6.24 -6.44
C ARG A 179 -25.70 6.38 -4.92
N LYS A 180 -26.30 5.38 -4.24
CA LYS A 180 -26.41 5.36 -2.78
C LYS A 180 -25.08 5.24 -2.06
N ALA A 181 -24.08 4.59 -2.68
CA ALA A 181 -22.73 4.49 -2.14
C ALA A 181 -22.00 5.85 -2.13
N GLY A 182 -22.46 6.84 -2.93
CA GLY A 182 -21.97 8.22 -2.87
C GLY A 182 -20.49 8.39 -3.26
N LEU A 183 -19.97 7.50 -4.11
CA LEU A 183 -18.59 7.56 -4.56
C LEU A 183 -18.45 8.59 -5.70
N ALA A 184 -17.99 9.80 -5.36
CA ALA A 184 -17.88 10.92 -6.30
C ALA A 184 -17.09 10.59 -7.58
N GLU A 185 -16.10 9.69 -7.49
CA GLU A 185 -15.28 9.25 -8.63
C GLU A 185 -16.04 8.42 -9.67
N LEU A 186 -17.22 7.87 -9.32
CA LEU A 186 -18.07 7.10 -10.22
C LEU A 186 -19.15 7.94 -10.90
N GLU A 187 -19.38 9.19 -10.48
CA GLU A 187 -20.39 10.08 -11.07
C GLU A 187 -20.21 10.30 -12.59
N PRO A 188 -19.00 10.48 -13.14
CA PRO A 188 -18.82 10.59 -14.58
C PRO A 188 -19.23 9.31 -15.32
N PHE A 189 -19.01 8.14 -14.72
CA PHE A 189 -19.43 6.85 -15.27
C PHE A 189 -20.95 6.71 -15.26
N LEU A 190 -21.60 7.07 -14.15
CA LEU A 190 -23.06 7.07 -14.04
C LEU A 190 -23.71 8.00 -15.05
N THR A 191 -23.16 9.20 -15.23
CA THR A 191 -23.62 10.16 -16.24
C THR A 191 -23.49 9.57 -17.65
N GLY A 192 -22.40 8.86 -17.93
CA GLY A 192 -22.20 8.15 -19.19
C GLY A 192 -23.21 7.02 -19.41
N VAL A 193 -23.54 6.27 -18.36
CA VAL A 193 -24.57 5.22 -18.38
C VAL A 193 -25.96 5.80 -18.69
N ASP A 194 -26.32 6.92 -18.05
CA ASP A 194 -27.60 7.60 -18.27
C ASP A 194 -27.74 8.17 -19.69
N GLN A 195 -26.62 8.51 -20.33
CA GLN A 195 -26.57 9.06 -21.69
C GLN A 195 -26.44 7.98 -22.77
N ASP A 196 -26.24 6.72 -22.42
CA ASP A 196 -26.07 5.63 -23.39
C ASP A 196 -27.45 5.18 -23.93
N PRO A 197 -27.76 5.47 -25.21
CA PRO A 197 -29.03 5.08 -25.80
C PRO A 197 -29.17 3.56 -25.93
N ALA A 198 -28.09 2.77 -25.87
CA ALA A 198 -28.15 1.30 -25.88
C ALA A 198 -28.66 0.73 -24.54
N LEU A 199 -28.43 1.44 -23.42
CA LEU A 199 -29.00 1.10 -22.11
C LEU A 199 -30.44 1.61 -21.99
N GLN A 200 -30.75 2.73 -22.64
CA GLN A 200 -32.10 3.30 -22.67
C GLN A 200 -33.05 2.59 -23.65
N GLN A 201 -32.52 1.85 -24.62
CA GLN A 201 -33.27 1.02 -25.57
C GLN A 201 -33.34 -0.45 -25.16
N TRP A 202 -32.83 -0.88 -24.00
CA TRP A 202 -32.89 -2.29 -23.61
C TRP A 202 -34.35 -2.70 -23.31
N PRO A 203 -35.09 -3.29 -24.26
CA PRO A 203 -36.51 -3.55 -24.07
C PRO A 203 -36.58 -4.94 -23.44
N ASP A 204 -36.79 -4.98 -22.13
CA ASP A 204 -37.38 -6.09 -21.37
C ASP A 204 -37.61 -7.40 -22.17
N ARG A 205 -36.68 -8.37 -22.12
CA ARG A 205 -36.94 -9.76 -22.59
C ARG A 205 -36.08 -10.82 -21.88
N ARG A 206 -36.73 -11.48 -20.91
CA ARG A 206 -36.60 -12.87 -20.43
C ARG A 206 -35.23 -13.44 -20.06
#